data_AF-A0A6I6JC44-F1
#
_entry.id   AF-A0A6I6JC44-F1
#
_cell.length_a   1.000
_cell.length_b   1.000
_cell.length_c   1.000
_cell.angle_alpha   90.00
_cell.angle_beta   90.00
_cell.angle_gamma   90.00
#
_symmetry.space_group_name_H-M   'P 1'
#
loop_
_entity.id
_entity.type
_entity.pdbx_description
1 polymer ?
#
loop_
_entity_poly.entity_id
_entity_poly.type
_entity_poly.pdbx_seq_one_letter_code
_entity_poly.pdbx_strand_id
1 'polypeptide(L)'
;MAKTYKVPMSSTILSLFLIFVAAVAAAVAWCFNSGLLWSAICLIAVAGPLSVFYWYMLYITPKRASITVADEGVLLAAPPFASAVIPWASVVKTYPANLATDEAFKVTKTKKFMHFAGYRSGVVLVKDNREAVIVSNRPDVLCFQTEERFYLLGPADLPGFMEEVEKIRG
;
A
#
# COMPACT_ATOMS: atom_id res chain seq x y z
N MET A 1 -2.62 -3.36 25.01
CA MET A 1 -1.75 -2.18 24.74
C MET A 1 -1.71 -1.99 23.23
N ALA A 2 -2.13 -0.85 22.67
CA ALA A 2 -2.28 -0.74 21.22
C ALA A 2 -0.91 -0.57 20.51
N LYS A 3 -0.62 -1.46 19.55
CA LYS A 3 0.64 -1.42 18.76
C LYS A 3 0.35 -1.16 17.30
N THR A 4 1.03 -0.15 16.75
CA THR A 4 0.81 0.33 15.38
C THR A 4 1.93 -0.10 14.45
N TYR A 5 1.55 -0.80 13.39
CA TYR A 5 2.44 -1.27 12.33
C TYR A 5 2.24 -0.43 11.07
N LYS A 6 3.34 0.00 10.45
CA LYS A 6 3.31 0.80 9.22
C LYS A 6 3.37 -0.10 7.99
N VAL A 7 2.75 0.37 6.91
CA VAL A 7 2.79 -0.28 5.59
C VAL A 7 3.43 0.69 4.58
N PRO A 8 4.76 0.95 4.71
CA PRO A 8 5.45 1.87 3.83
C PRO A 8 5.57 1.32 2.41
N MET A 9 5.70 2.24 1.46
CA MET A 9 6.12 1.94 0.10
C MET A 9 7.53 1.34 0.08
N SER A 10 7.86 0.54 -0.94
CA SER A 10 9.23 0.05 -1.13
C SER A 10 10.21 1.21 -1.37
N SER A 11 11.31 1.22 -0.62
CA SER A 11 12.38 2.22 -0.75
C SER A 11 12.97 2.27 -2.16
N THR A 12 13.03 1.13 -2.85
CA THR A 12 13.55 1.04 -4.23
C THR A 12 12.77 1.93 -5.19
N ILE A 13 11.45 2.03 -5.01
CA ILE A 13 10.59 2.85 -5.87
C ILE A 13 10.84 4.33 -5.62
N LEU A 14 11.00 4.71 -4.35
CA LEU A 14 11.31 6.09 -3.97
C LEU A 14 12.67 6.50 -4.55
N SER A 15 13.69 5.62 -4.47
CA SER A 15 14.99 5.86 -5.08
C SER A 15 14.91 6.00 -6.60
N LEU A 16 14.18 5.11 -7.28
CA LEU A 16 14.00 5.17 -8.74
C LEU A 16 13.31 6.46 -9.17
N PHE A 17 12.29 6.88 -8.43
CA PHE A 17 11.59 8.14 -8.66
C PHE A 17 12.54 9.34 -8.54
N LEU A 18 13.36 9.40 -7.49
CA LEU A 18 14.33 10.48 -7.29
C LEU A 18 15.38 10.53 -8.40
N ILE A 19 15.86 9.37 -8.86
CA ILE A 19 16.79 9.28 -9.99
C ILE A 19 16.14 9.82 -11.27
N PHE A 20 14.88 9.47 -11.51
CA PHE A 20 14.15 9.97 -12.67
C PHE A 20 13.99 11.50 -12.64
N VAL A 21 13.60 12.06 -11.48
CA VAL A 21 13.49 13.52 -11.30
C VAL A 21 14.85 14.20 -11.51
N ALA A 22 15.94 13.62 -11.01
CA ALA A 22 17.29 14.14 -11.22
C ALA A 22 17.70 14.11 -12.71
N ALA A 23 17.36 13.04 -13.43
CA ALA A 23 17.62 12.93 -14.87
C ALA A 23 16.84 13.99 -15.67
N VAL A 24 15.57 14.24 -15.33
CA VAL A 24 14.77 15.30 -15.95
C VAL A 24 15.36 16.68 -15.65
N ALA A 25 15.80 16.93 -14.41
CA ALA A 25 16.46 18.19 -14.05
C ALA A 25 17.75 18.41 -14.83
N ALA A 26 18.56 17.36 -15.02
CA ALA A 26 19.77 17.41 -15.84
C ALA A 26 19.45 17.70 -17.32
N ALA A 27 18.40 17.08 -17.87
CA ALA A 27 17.95 17.34 -19.24
C ALA A 27 17.47 18.79 -19.42
N VAL A 28 16.71 19.32 -18.45
CA VAL A 28 16.29 20.73 -18.43
C VAL A 28 17.50 21.67 -18.42
N ALA A 29 18.48 21.43 -17.54
CA ALA A 29 19.70 22.24 -17.47
C ALA A 29 20.48 22.20 -18.80
N TRP A 30 20.55 21.03 -19.43
CA TRP A 30 21.20 20.88 -20.74
C TRP A 30 20.45 21.61 -21.86
N CYS A 31 19.10 21.59 -21.86
CA CYS A 31 18.29 22.35 -22.82
C CYS A 31 18.54 23.86 -22.68
N PHE A 32 18.63 24.40 -21.46
CA PHE A 32 18.98 25.80 -21.23
C PHE A 32 20.38 26.13 -21.78
N ASN A 33 21.37 25.27 -21.49
CA ASN A 33 22.75 25.47 -21.96
C ASN A 33 22.88 25.38 -23.49
N SER A 34 21.99 24.63 -24.15
CA SER A 34 21.99 24.42 -25.60
C SER A 34 21.12 25.44 -26.37
N GLY A 35 20.57 26.45 -25.69
CA GLY A 35 19.70 27.47 -26.31
C GLY A 35 18.27 27.00 -26.63
N LEU A 36 17.88 25.80 -26.20
CA LEU A 36 16.54 25.22 -26.39
C LEU A 36 15.56 25.68 -25.29
N LEU A 37 15.39 26.99 -25.18
CA LEU A 37 14.65 27.63 -24.07
C LEU A 37 13.20 27.12 -23.97
N TRP A 38 12.49 27.03 -25.09
CA TRP A 38 11.10 26.56 -25.12
C TRP A 38 10.95 25.11 -24.66
N SER A 39 11.87 24.22 -25.07
CA SER A 39 11.88 22.83 -24.64
C SER A 39 12.11 22.71 -23.14
N ALA A 40 13.01 23.51 -22.58
CA ALA A 40 13.29 23.52 -21.15
C ALA A 40 12.07 24.00 -20.33
N ILE A 41 11.40 25.06 -20.78
CA ILE A 41 10.18 25.58 -20.15
C ILE A 41 9.07 24.54 -20.18
N CYS A 42 8.83 23.89 -21.32
CA CYS A 42 7.83 22.84 -21.45
C CYS A 42 8.12 21.64 -20.52
N LEU A 43 9.39 21.23 -20.43
CA LEU A 43 9.80 20.16 -19.52
C LEU A 43 9.54 20.51 -18.06
N ILE A 44 9.88 21.72 -17.60
CA ILE A 44 9.58 22.15 -16.22
C ILE A 44 8.07 22.22 -15.99
N ALA A 45 7.33 22.84 -16.91
CA ALA A 45 5.89 23.06 -16.76
C ALA A 45 5.10 21.75 -16.65
N VAL A 46 5.57 20.67 -17.30
CA VAL A 46 4.93 19.35 -17.23
C VAL A 46 5.52 18.50 -16.11
N ALA A 47 6.84 18.38 -16.04
CA ALA A 47 7.51 17.47 -15.12
C ALA A 47 7.44 17.95 -13.67
N GLY A 48 7.44 19.26 -13.42
CA GLY A 48 7.35 19.82 -12.06
C GLY A 48 6.05 19.39 -11.36
N PRO A 49 4.86 19.77 -11.90
CA PRO A 49 3.58 19.37 -11.32
C PRO A 49 3.39 17.85 -11.22
N LEU A 50 3.80 17.09 -12.25
CA LEU A 50 3.74 15.63 -12.21
C LEU A 50 4.62 15.05 -11.11
N SER A 51 5.85 15.56 -10.94
CA SER A 51 6.75 15.09 -9.87
C SER A 51 6.15 15.33 -8.49
N VAL A 52 5.55 16.50 -8.26
CA VAL A 52 4.87 16.81 -7.00
C VAL A 52 3.69 15.86 -6.77
N PHE A 53 2.89 15.61 -7.80
CA PHE A 53 1.74 14.70 -7.72
C PHE A 53 2.17 13.25 -7.43
N TYR A 54 3.17 12.73 -8.15
CA TYR A 54 3.71 11.39 -7.91
C TYR A 54 4.38 11.27 -6.55
N TRP A 55 5.08 12.30 -6.09
CA TRP A 55 5.63 12.32 -4.74
C TRP A 55 4.53 12.20 -3.68
N TYR A 56 3.43 12.94 -3.84
CA TYR A 56 2.28 12.82 -2.96
C TYR A 56 1.70 11.39 -2.96
N MET A 57 1.51 10.79 -4.14
CA MET A 57 0.96 9.44 -4.27
C MET A 57 1.88 8.33 -3.74
N LEU A 58 3.19 8.42 -4.00
CA LEU A 58 4.15 7.35 -3.68
C LEU A 58 4.71 7.45 -2.26
N TYR A 59 4.77 8.65 -1.70
CA TYR A 59 5.37 8.88 -0.38
C TYR A 59 4.33 9.21 0.69
N ILE A 60 3.48 10.22 0.46
CA ILE A 60 2.59 10.72 1.52
C ILE A 60 1.46 9.73 1.80
N THR A 61 0.81 9.19 0.77
CA THR A 61 -0.32 8.27 0.93
C THR A 61 0.08 6.96 1.63
N PRO A 62 1.13 6.23 1.21
CA PRO A 62 1.53 4.99 1.87
C PRO A 62 2.08 5.23 3.28
N LYS A 63 2.71 6.38 3.55
CA LYS A 63 3.22 6.73 4.89
C LYS A 63 2.09 6.91 5.91
N ARG A 64 0.87 7.22 5.46
CA ARG A 64 -0.33 7.30 6.31
C ARG A 64 -1.00 5.94 6.52
N ALA A 65 -0.58 4.90 5.80
CA ALA A 65 -1.14 3.56 5.95
C ALA A 65 -0.58 2.88 7.22
N SER A 66 -1.47 2.57 8.15
CA SER A 66 -1.15 1.92 9.42
C SER A 66 -2.17 0.86 9.80
N ILE A 67 -1.68 -0.18 10.46
CA ILE A 67 -2.45 -1.27 11.03
C ILE A 67 -2.21 -1.22 12.53
N THR A 68 -3.25 -0.93 13.31
CA THR A 68 -3.15 -0.87 14.76
C THR A 68 -3.83 -2.08 15.36
N VAL A 69 -3.09 -2.88 16.11
CA VAL A 69 -3.62 -4.00 16.88
C VAL A 69 -3.98 -3.46 18.26
N ALA A 70 -5.24 -3.61 18.66
CA ALA A 70 -5.76 -3.22 19.96
C ALA A 70 -6.49 -4.39 20.63
N ASP A 71 -6.80 -4.23 21.91
CA ASP A 71 -7.39 -5.29 22.73
C ASP A 71 -8.82 -5.65 22.26
N GLU A 72 -9.54 -4.70 21.64
CA GLU A 72 -10.89 -4.90 21.10
C GLU A 72 -10.93 -5.35 19.63
N GLY A 73 -9.82 -5.17 18.89
CA GLY A 73 -9.76 -5.50 17.47
C GLY A 73 -8.56 -4.94 16.73
N VAL A 74 -8.58 -5.09 15.39
CA VAL A 74 -7.60 -4.51 14.48
C VAL A 74 -8.19 -3.29 13.79
N LEU A 75 -7.53 -2.15 13.93
CA LEU A 75 -7.85 -0.92 13.21
C LEU A 75 -6.97 -0.83 11.97
N LEU A 76 -7.60 -0.82 10.82
CA LEU A 76 -6.97 -0.61 9.53
C LEU A 76 -7.21 0.83 9.08
N ALA A 77 -6.13 1.61 8.93
CA ALA A 77 -6.18 2.94 8.38
C ALA A 77 -5.26 3.02 7.16
N ALA A 78 -5.81 2.96 5.96
CA ALA A 78 -5.08 3.11 4.69
C ALA A 78 -5.82 4.11 3.75
N PRO A 79 -5.95 5.39 4.18
CA PRO A 79 -6.59 6.40 3.34
C PRO A 79 -5.80 6.63 2.04
N PRO A 80 -6.45 6.92 0.90
CA PRO A 80 -7.90 7.04 0.65
C PRO A 80 -8.60 5.71 0.27
N PHE A 81 -7.90 4.57 0.31
CA PHE A 81 -8.35 3.34 -0.35
C PHE A 81 -9.11 2.38 0.56
N ALA A 82 -8.73 2.28 1.83
CA ALA A 82 -9.38 1.41 2.80
C ALA A 82 -9.25 1.95 4.22
N SER A 83 -10.36 2.02 4.95
CA SER A 83 -10.37 2.18 6.40
C SER A 83 -11.39 1.20 6.96
N ALA A 84 -10.99 0.38 7.93
CA ALA A 84 -11.86 -0.61 8.53
C ALA A 84 -11.51 -0.85 9.99
N VAL A 85 -12.53 -1.13 10.80
CA VAL A 85 -12.38 -1.62 12.16
C VAL A 85 -12.79 -3.09 12.13
N ILE A 86 -11.93 -3.97 12.62
CA ILE A 86 -12.12 -5.42 12.63
C ILE A 86 -12.21 -5.85 14.10
N PRO A 87 -13.42 -5.99 14.67
CA PRO A 87 -13.57 -6.50 16.03
C PRO A 87 -13.11 -7.97 16.09
N TRP A 88 -12.45 -8.36 17.18
CA TRP A 88 -12.02 -9.75 17.36
C TRP A 88 -13.18 -10.74 17.32
N ALA A 89 -14.35 -10.33 17.84
CA ALA A 89 -15.57 -11.14 17.83
C ALA A 89 -16.05 -11.52 16.41
N SER A 90 -15.71 -10.71 15.39
CA SER A 90 -16.10 -10.96 14.00
C SER A 90 -15.12 -11.88 13.26
N VAL A 91 -13.97 -12.20 13.86
CA VAL A 91 -12.90 -12.98 13.21
C VAL A 91 -13.16 -14.46 13.42
N VAL A 92 -13.56 -15.14 12.36
CA VAL A 92 -13.79 -16.59 12.34
C VAL A 92 -12.45 -17.32 12.36
N LYS A 93 -11.54 -16.95 11.44
CA LYS A 93 -10.24 -17.61 11.28
C LYS A 93 -9.14 -16.61 10.93
N THR A 94 -7.94 -16.92 11.38
CA THR A 94 -6.70 -16.22 11.03
C THR A 94 -5.71 -17.24 10.48
N TYR A 95 -5.13 -16.96 9.31
CA TYR A 95 -4.12 -17.83 8.72
C TYR A 95 -3.15 -17.02 7.85
N PRO A 96 -1.88 -17.43 7.77
CA PRO A 96 -0.95 -16.86 6.81
C PRO A 96 -1.39 -17.20 5.39
N ALA A 97 -1.32 -16.21 4.50
CA ALA A 97 -1.70 -16.31 3.10
C ALA A 97 -0.65 -15.61 2.25
N ASN A 98 -0.51 -16.03 0.99
CA ASN A 98 0.38 -15.40 0.03
C ASN A 98 -0.40 -14.92 -1.19
N LEU A 99 -0.44 -13.60 -1.38
CA LEU A 99 -1.20 -12.94 -2.44
C LEU A 99 -0.63 -13.16 -3.85
N ALA A 100 0.50 -13.86 -4.01
CA ALA A 100 1.09 -14.20 -5.29
C ALA A 100 0.82 -15.65 -5.69
N THR A 101 0.79 -16.57 -4.74
CA THR A 101 0.62 -18.01 -4.99
C THR A 101 -0.81 -18.50 -4.78
N ASP A 102 -1.56 -17.88 -3.86
CA ASP A 102 -2.87 -18.39 -3.47
C ASP A 102 -3.95 -17.96 -4.45
N GLU A 103 -4.45 -18.92 -5.24
CA GLU A 103 -5.52 -18.67 -6.22
C GLU A 103 -6.83 -18.18 -5.58
N ALA A 104 -7.06 -18.51 -4.30
CA ALA A 104 -8.23 -18.06 -3.56
C ALA A 104 -8.30 -16.52 -3.45
N PHE A 105 -7.13 -15.85 -3.43
CA PHE A 105 -7.04 -14.39 -3.32
C PHE A 105 -6.78 -13.70 -4.66
N LYS A 106 -6.96 -14.42 -5.77
CA LYS A 106 -6.85 -13.83 -7.11
C LYS A 106 -7.96 -12.80 -7.30
N VAL A 107 -7.56 -11.59 -7.64
CA VAL A 107 -8.48 -10.46 -7.81
C VAL A 107 -9.32 -10.64 -9.07
N THR A 108 -10.63 -10.75 -8.90
CA THR A 108 -11.60 -10.83 -10.01
C THR A 108 -12.02 -9.43 -10.45
N LYS A 109 -12.31 -8.53 -9.51
CA LYS A 109 -12.77 -7.17 -9.80
C LYS A 109 -12.21 -6.17 -8.79
N THR A 110 -11.70 -5.05 -9.27
CA THR A 110 -11.18 -3.95 -8.44
C THR A 110 -12.26 -2.89 -8.22
N LYS A 111 -12.59 -2.54 -6.97
CA LYS A 111 -13.49 -1.41 -6.67
C LYS A 111 -12.68 -0.13 -6.44
N LYS A 112 -11.90 -0.11 -5.36
CA LYS A 112 -10.97 0.98 -5.02
C LYS A 112 -9.67 0.31 -4.65
N PHE A 113 -8.77 0.12 -5.60
CA PHE A 113 -7.57 -0.66 -5.39
C PHE A 113 -6.37 0.02 -6.05
N MET A 114 -5.32 0.20 -5.28
CA MET A 114 -4.02 0.65 -5.74
C MET A 114 -3.05 -0.52 -5.66
N HIS A 115 -2.52 -0.93 -6.81
CA HIS A 115 -1.39 -1.84 -6.90
C HIS A 115 -0.24 -1.13 -7.60
N PHE A 116 0.84 -0.90 -6.87
CA PHE A 116 2.02 -0.27 -7.44
C PHE A 116 3.28 -0.86 -6.81
N ALA A 117 4.07 -1.55 -7.66
CA ALA A 117 5.38 -2.10 -7.33
C ALA A 117 5.47 -2.78 -5.93
N GLY A 118 4.54 -3.71 -5.68
CA GLY A 118 4.50 -4.51 -4.44
C GLY A 118 3.62 -3.93 -3.34
N TYR A 119 3.33 -2.62 -3.37
CA TYR A 119 2.32 -2.04 -2.50
C TYR A 119 0.91 -2.29 -3.05
N ARG A 120 0.04 -2.83 -2.20
CA ARG A 120 -1.35 -3.18 -2.48
C ARG A 120 -2.21 -2.56 -1.38
N SER A 121 -3.12 -1.68 -1.75
CA SER A 121 -4.04 -1.05 -0.81
C SER A 121 -5.41 -0.86 -1.43
N GLY A 122 -6.45 -1.37 -0.76
CA GLY A 122 -7.83 -1.10 -1.13
C GLY A 122 -8.76 -2.30 -1.06
N VAL A 123 -9.92 -2.16 -1.69
CA VAL A 123 -11.02 -3.13 -1.69
C VAL A 123 -11.17 -3.77 -3.07
N VAL A 124 -11.12 -5.10 -3.08
CA VAL A 124 -11.25 -5.95 -4.26
C VAL A 124 -12.30 -7.03 -4.04
N LEU A 125 -12.79 -7.61 -5.13
CA LEU A 125 -13.56 -8.85 -5.12
C LEU A 125 -12.63 -10.00 -5.51
N VAL A 126 -12.58 -11.02 -4.67
CA VAL A 126 -11.80 -12.25 -4.88
C VAL A 126 -12.66 -13.36 -5.48
N LYS A 127 -12.08 -14.56 -5.68
CA LYS A 127 -12.81 -15.76 -6.07
C LYS A 127 -13.98 -15.99 -5.08
N ASP A 128 -15.11 -16.47 -5.59
CA ASP A 128 -16.39 -16.60 -4.86
C ASP A 128 -17.15 -15.27 -4.60
N ASN A 129 -16.80 -14.20 -5.31
CA ASN A 129 -17.49 -12.90 -5.29
C ASN A 129 -17.57 -12.26 -3.89
N ARG A 130 -16.67 -12.65 -2.99
CA ARG A 130 -16.51 -12.05 -1.66
C ARG A 130 -15.62 -10.83 -1.74
N GLU A 131 -15.92 -9.84 -0.91
CA GLU A 131 -15.05 -8.68 -0.75
C GLU A 131 -13.79 -9.05 0.03
N ALA A 132 -12.66 -8.48 -0.39
CA ALA A 132 -11.41 -8.54 0.32
C ALA A 132 -10.81 -7.14 0.44
N VAL A 133 -10.39 -6.79 1.63
CA VAL A 133 -9.63 -5.56 1.92
C VAL A 133 -8.17 -5.94 2.02
N ILE A 134 -7.36 -5.45 1.09
CA ILE A 134 -5.92 -5.75 1.03
C ILE A 134 -5.15 -4.49 1.42
N VAL A 135 -4.28 -4.60 2.42
CA VAL A 135 -3.31 -3.56 2.74
C VAL A 135 -1.98 -4.23 3.06
N SER A 136 -1.07 -4.21 2.09
CA SER A 136 0.23 -4.88 2.19
C SER A 136 1.29 -4.20 1.33
N ASN A 137 2.55 -4.28 1.76
CA ASN A 137 3.70 -3.95 0.92
C ASN A 137 4.49 -5.18 0.42
N ARG A 138 3.92 -6.37 0.62
CA ARG A 138 4.55 -7.68 0.40
C ARG A 138 3.54 -8.74 -0.07
N PRO A 139 3.99 -9.84 -0.69
CA PRO A 139 3.10 -10.93 -1.07
C PRO A 139 2.59 -11.71 0.16
N ASP A 140 3.41 -11.90 1.19
CA ASP A 140 3.05 -12.63 2.41
C ASP A 140 2.23 -11.78 3.35
N VAL A 141 1.03 -12.22 3.69
CA VAL A 141 0.05 -11.48 4.49
C VAL A 141 -0.61 -12.38 5.52
N LEU A 142 -1.14 -11.77 6.57
CA LEU A 142 -2.05 -12.44 7.48
C LEU A 142 -3.49 -12.20 7.02
N CYS A 143 -4.22 -13.28 6.77
CA CYS A 143 -5.63 -13.23 6.40
C CYS A 143 -6.51 -13.33 7.65
N PHE A 144 -7.35 -12.32 7.87
CA PHE A 144 -8.47 -12.38 8.81
C PHE A 144 -9.74 -12.65 8.01
N GLN A 145 -10.34 -13.82 8.25
CA GLN A 145 -11.61 -14.19 7.67
C GLN A 145 -12.74 -13.79 8.63
N THR A 146 -13.61 -12.89 8.18
CA THR A 146 -14.91 -12.64 8.84
C THR A 146 -16.03 -13.31 8.06
N GLU A 147 -17.26 -13.25 8.57
CA GLU A 147 -18.43 -13.79 7.87
C GLU A 147 -18.73 -13.03 6.56
N GLU A 148 -18.43 -11.73 6.54
CA GLU A 148 -18.76 -10.85 5.42
C GLU A 148 -17.64 -10.71 4.38
N ARG A 149 -16.36 -10.68 4.81
CA ARG A 149 -15.23 -10.35 3.94
C ARG A 149 -13.89 -10.85 4.47
N PHE A 150 -12.88 -10.83 3.59
CA PHE A 150 -11.49 -11.13 3.96
C PHE A 150 -10.72 -9.83 4.21
N TYR A 151 -9.85 -9.83 5.22
CA TYR A 151 -8.87 -8.76 5.43
C TYR A 151 -7.46 -9.33 5.32
N LEU A 152 -6.71 -8.86 4.33
CA LEU A 152 -5.39 -9.35 3.97
C LEU A 152 -4.38 -8.27 4.34
N LEU A 153 -3.69 -8.48 5.45
CA LEU A 153 -2.87 -7.48 6.11
C LEU A 153 -1.39 -7.89 6.08
N GLY A 154 -0.55 -7.06 5.48
CA GLY A 154 0.89 -7.30 5.34
C GLY A 154 1.73 -6.09 5.73
N PRO A 155 1.90 -5.82 7.03
CA PRO A 155 2.77 -4.73 7.48
C PRO A 155 4.25 -4.99 7.18
N ALA A 156 5.07 -3.95 7.30
CA ALA A 156 6.53 -4.09 7.15
C ALA A 156 7.16 -5.06 8.16
N ASP A 157 6.58 -5.17 9.34
CA ASP A 157 6.96 -6.15 10.35
C ASP A 157 5.86 -7.20 10.50
N LEU A 158 5.81 -8.14 9.55
CA LEU A 158 4.87 -9.26 9.58
C LEU A 158 5.12 -10.21 10.78
N PRO A 159 6.37 -10.60 11.13
CA PRO A 159 6.62 -11.46 12.29
C PRO A 159 6.12 -10.83 13.59
N GLY A 160 6.48 -9.57 13.86
CA GLY A 160 6.01 -8.88 15.07
C GLY A 160 4.49 -8.70 15.09
N PHE A 161 3.87 -8.48 13.93
CA PHE A 161 2.41 -8.42 13.80
C PHE A 161 1.75 -9.76 14.14
N MET A 162 2.25 -10.88 13.62
CA MET A 162 1.68 -12.21 13.91
C MET A 162 1.81 -12.57 15.38
N GLU A 163 2.96 -12.34 16.01
CA GLU A 163 3.17 -12.59 17.44
C GLU A 163 2.20 -11.78 18.31
N GLU A 164 1.94 -10.53 17.95
CA GLU A 164 1.01 -9.67 18.70
C GLU A 164 -0.43 -10.17 18.59
N VAL A 165 -0.82 -10.61 17.39
CA VAL A 165 -2.15 -11.19 17.14
C VAL A 165 -2.32 -12.50 17.90
N GLU A 166 -1.29 -13.35 17.94
CA GLU A 166 -1.30 -14.60 18.71
C GLU A 166 -1.40 -14.34 20.22
N LYS A 167 -0.67 -13.35 20.76
CA LYS A 167 -0.73 -13.00 22.19
C LYS A 167 -2.08 -12.48 22.66
N ILE A 168 -2.84 -11.83 21.78
CA ILE A 168 -4.16 -11.27 22.12
C ILE A 168 -5.26 -12.32 21.95
N ARG A 169 -5.06 -13.32 21.07
CA ARG A 169 -6.06 -14.34 20.75
C ARG A 169 -5.86 -15.66 21.50
N GLY A 170 -4.63 -15.97 21.92
CA GLY A 170 -4.29 -17.13 22.76
C GLY A 170 -4.54 -16.84 24.23
#